data_AF-A0A0D7PM71-F1
#
_entry.id   AF-A0A0D7PM71-F1
#
_cell.length_a   1.000
_cell.length_b   1.000
_cell.length_c   1.000
_cell.angle_alpha   90.00
_cell.angle_beta   90.00
_cell.angle_gamma   90.00
#
_symmetry.space_group_name_H-M   'P 1'
#
loop_
_entity.id
_entity.type
_entity.pdbx_description
1 polymer ?
#
loop_
_entity_poly.entity_id
_entity_poly.type
_entity_poly.pdbx_seq_one_letter_code
_entity_poly.pdbx_strand_id
1 'polypeptide(L)'
;MTRKLALLGSVVCLVLSAGAARADDMPVRKAGLWELKMVRSGSAMPEMTMQHCTDETVDKEMNNNVSPMAKQICSKQDIKKTSTGYVSDSECNVAGMTTTSHAEIVGDFNSAYTVKTSSHAQGGPAGSAGRDTTMTLEAKWLGACKPDQKPGDIVMPGGFKMNVRDVDKLKALLPK
;
A
#
# COMPACT_ATOMS: atom_id res chain seq x y z
N MET A 1 -31.19 -3.80 71.41
CA MET A 1 -31.84 -4.28 70.17
C MET A 1 -30.98 -3.83 68.99
N THR A 2 -29.99 -4.64 68.58
CA THR A 2 -30.00 -5.53 67.40
C THR A 2 -29.77 -4.82 66.05
N ARG A 3 -28.52 -4.94 65.55
CA ARG A 3 -28.02 -5.09 64.15
C ARG A 3 -28.76 -4.40 62.98
N LYS A 4 -27.96 -3.77 62.09
CA LYS A 4 -27.70 -4.31 60.74
C LYS A 4 -26.47 -3.67 60.06
N LEU A 5 -25.50 -4.53 59.78
CA LEU A 5 -24.42 -4.35 58.80
C LEU A 5 -25.02 -4.45 57.39
N ALA A 6 -24.59 -3.61 56.46
CA ALA A 6 -24.70 -3.90 55.03
C ALA A 6 -23.41 -3.43 54.32
N LEU A 7 -22.51 -4.40 54.09
CA LEU A 7 -21.57 -4.35 52.97
C LEU A 7 -22.35 -4.40 51.64
N LEU A 8 -21.69 -4.00 50.55
CA LEU A 8 -21.88 -4.34 49.12
C LEU A 8 -21.76 -3.04 48.30
N GLY A 9 -20.86 -2.83 47.35
CA GLY A 9 -19.75 -3.60 46.78
C GLY A 9 -19.14 -2.67 45.72
N SER A 10 -17.85 -2.38 45.79
CA SER A 10 -17.18 -1.55 44.78
C SER A 10 -17.00 -2.37 43.51
N VAL A 11 -17.80 -2.05 42.49
CA VAL A 11 -17.63 -2.54 41.12
C VAL A 11 -16.31 -2.00 40.59
N VAL A 12 -15.30 -2.86 40.50
CA VAL A 12 -14.09 -2.60 39.74
C VAL A 12 -14.48 -2.72 38.26
N CYS A 13 -14.73 -1.58 37.61
CA CYS A 13 -14.83 -1.53 36.16
C CYS A 13 -13.46 -1.89 35.57
N LEU A 14 -13.31 -3.13 35.09
CA LEU A 14 -12.27 -3.44 34.11
C LEU A 14 -12.56 -2.58 32.88
N VAL A 15 -11.77 -1.52 32.72
CA VAL A 15 -11.67 -0.81 31.45
C VAL A 15 -10.99 -1.78 30.49
N LEU A 16 -11.78 -2.53 29.72
CA LEU A 16 -11.29 -3.14 28.51
C LEU A 16 -10.77 -2.00 27.65
N SER A 17 -9.44 -1.89 27.59
CA SER A 17 -8.77 -1.10 26.58
C SER A 17 -9.16 -1.74 25.26
N ALA A 18 -10.24 -1.25 24.65
CA ALA A 18 -10.51 -1.47 23.25
C ALA A 18 -9.28 -0.91 22.54
N GLY A 19 -8.35 -1.79 22.19
CA GLY A 19 -7.24 -1.45 21.33
C GLY A 19 -7.85 -0.81 20.10
N ALA A 20 -7.69 0.49 19.96
CA ALA A 20 -7.92 1.15 18.70
C ALA A 20 -7.09 0.34 17.71
N ALA A 21 -7.77 -0.33 16.77
CA ALA A 21 -7.12 -0.96 15.64
C ALA A 21 -6.35 0.16 14.93
N ARG A 22 -5.08 0.32 15.28
CA ARG A 22 -4.14 1.11 14.51
C ARG A 22 -4.10 0.38 13.18
N ALA A 23 -4.46 1.07 12.10
CA ALA A 23 -4.01 0.63 10.79
C ALA A 23 -2.51 0.41 10.95
N ASP A 24 -2.04 -0.82 10.80
CA ASP A 24 -0.62 -1.12 10.93
C ASP A 24 0.13 -0.15 10.00
N ASP A 25 0.97 0.72 10.57
CA ASP A 25 1.72 1.68 9.79
C ASP A 25 2.55 0.89 8.78
N MET A 26 2.25 1.08 7.49
CA MET A 26 2.97 0.39 6.42
C MET A 26 4.47 0.69 6.57
N PRO A 27 5.34 -0.32 6.36
CA PRO A 27 6.76 -0.17 6.54
C PRO A 27 7.30 0.91 5.60
N VAL A 28 8.24 1.70 6.13
CA VAL A 28 8.92 2.76 5.39
C VAL A 28 10.22 2.21 4.82
N ARG A 29 10.45 2.47 3.54
CA ARG A 29 11.69 2.13 2.85
C ARG A 29 12.84 2.98 3.37
N LYS A 30 14.03 2.38 3.48
CA LYS A 30 15.27 3.10 3.74
C LYS A 30 15.46 4.21 2.71
N ALA A 31 15.86 5.39 3.19
CA ALA A 31 16.16 6.54 2.35
C ALA A 31 17.24 6.21 1.30
N GLY A 32 17.04 6.72 0.08
CA GLY A 32 17.95 6.51 -1.04
C GLY A 32 17.24 6.13 -2.34
N LEU A 33 18.04 5.68 -3.30
CA LEU A 33 17.59 5.26 -4.61
C LEU A 33 17.13 3.82 -4.58
N TRP A 34 15.90 3.58 -5.02
CA TRP A 34 15.34 2.24 -5.21
C TRP A 34 15.11 1.97 -6.69
N GLU A 35 15.50 0.79 -7.15
CA GLU A 35 15.02 0.23 -8.40
C GLU A 35 13.74 -0.56 -8.16
N LEU A 36 12.76 -0.36 -9.02
CA LEU A 36 11.44 -0.97 -8.97
C LEU A 36 11.19 -1.62 -10.33
N LYS A 37 11.30 -2.95 -10.38
CA LYS A 37 11.01 -3.73 -11.58
C LYS A 37 9.62 -4.34 -11.47
N MET A 38 8.76 -4.01 -12.41
CA MET A 38 7.40 -4.54 -12.48
C MET A 38 7.27 -5.51 -13.64
N VAL A 39 6.86 -6.73 -13.31
CA VAL A 39 6.60 -7.83 -14.24
C VAL A 39 5.12 -8.18 -14.16
N ARG A 40 4.43 -8.30 -15.29
CA ARG A 40 3.01 -8.63 -15.33
C ARG A 40 2.77 -9.84 -16.23
N SER A 41 2.22 -10.92 -15.68
CA SER A 41 1.78 -12.08 -16.44
C SER A 41 0.28 -12.02 -16.69
N GLY A 42 -0.17 -12.49 -17.86
CA GLY A 42 -1.58 -12.39 -18.27
C GLY A 42 -2.01 -11.01 -18.80
N SER A 43 -1.06 -10.11 -19.04
CA SER A 43 -1.29 -8.78 -19.64
C SER A 43 -0.33 -8.53 -20.80
N ALA A 44 -0.78 -7.80 -21.81
CA ALA A 44 0.05 -7.38 -22.95
C ALA A 44 0.98 -6.19 -22.62
N MET A 45 0.94 -5.69 -21.37
CA MET A 45 1.79 -4.57 -20.94
C MET A 45 3.25 -5.04 -20.81
N PRO A 46 4.23 -4.27 -21.32
CA PRO A 46 5.64 -4.61 -21.22
C PRO A 46 6.14 -4.54 -19.78
N GLU A 47 7.19 -5.31 -19.48
CA GLU A 47 7.95 -5.13 -18.24
C GLU A 47 8.47 -3.69 -18.14
N MET A 48 8.39 -3.11 -16.94
CA MET A 48 8.80 -1.74 -16.71
C MET A 48 9.71 -1.66 -15.49
N THR A 49 10.89 -1.05 -15.68
CA THR A 49 11.84 -0.78 -14.60
C THR A 49 11.94 0.72 -14.39
N MET A 50 11.68 1.17 -13.17
CA MET A 50 11.79 2.57 -12.78
C MET A 50 12.71 2.72 -11.58
N GLN A 51 13.30 3.90 -11.43
CA GLN A 51 14.08 4.24 -10.25
C GLN A 51 13.36 5.32 -9.45
N HIS A 52 13.25 5.14 -8.14
CA HIS A 52 12.61 6.08 -7.23
C HIS A 52 13.60 6.50 -6.15
N CYS A 53 13.99 7.78 -6.14
CA CYS A 53 14.68 8.38 -5.00
C CYS A 53 13.65 8.72 -3.93
N THR A 54 13.79 8.18 -2.73
CA THR A 54 12.86 8.44 -1.62
C THR A 54 13.61 8.78 -0.34
N ASP A 55 12.90 9.44 0.58
CA ASP A 55 13.28 9.54 1.98
C ASP A 55 12.11 9.05 2.86
N GLU A 56 12.31 9.09 4.18
CA GLU A 56 11.28 8.67 5.15
C GLU A 56 9.98 9.47 5.01
N THR A 57 10.08 10.76 4.68
CA THR A 57 8.92 11.66 4.61
C THR A 57 8.09 11.36 3.36
N VAL A 58 8.73 11.30 2.20
CA VAL A 58 8.09 10.99 0.93
C VAL A 58 7.48 9.59 0.94
N ASP A 59 8.14 8.63 1.56
CA ASP A 59 7.63 7.26 1.62
C ASP A 59 6.41 7.14 2.55
N LYS A 60 6.43 7.84 3.69
CA LYS A 60 5.26 7.98 4.57
C LYS A 60 4.10 8.69 3.87
N GLU A 61 4.36 9.77 3.14
CA GLU A 61 3.36 10.45 2.32
C GLU A 61 2.74 9.48 1.31
N MET A 62 3.57 8.70 0.61
CA MET A 62 3.09 7.70 -0.35
C MET A 62 2.21 6.64 0.30
N ASN A 63 2.64 6.06 1.43
CA ASN A 63 1.84 5.09 2.19
C ASN A 63 0.50 5.69 2.64
N ASN A 64 0.52 6.95 3.10
CA ASN A 64 -0.66 7.68 3.55
C ASN A 64 -1.58 8.12 2.42
N ASN A 65 -1.10 8.24 1.17
CA ASN A 65 -1.91 8.58 0.01
C ASN A 65 -2.55 7.34 -0.64
N VAL A 66 -1.92 6.17 -0.51
CA VAL A 66 -2.49 4.89 -0.98
C VAL A 66 -3.74 4.53 -0.18
N SER A 67 -3.75 4.72 1.14
CA SER A 67 -4.90 4.34 1.98
C SER A 67 -6.21 5.09 1.64
N PRO A 68 -6.24 6.43 1.50
CA PRO A 68 -7.43 7.16 1.08
C PRO A 68 -7.91 6.79 -0.32
N MET A 69 -6.99 6.57 -1.27
CA MET A 69 -7.35 6.13 -2.62
C MET A 69 -8.00 4.75 -2.57
N ALA A 70 -7.39 3.80 -1.86
CA ALA A 70 -7.95 2.47 -1.66
C ALA A 70 -9.32 2.53 -0.97
N LYS A 71 -9.52 3.39 0.04
CA LYS A 71 -10.84 3.61 0.67
C LYS A 71 -11.91 4.14 -0.28
N GLN A 72 -11.53 4.87 -1.34
CA GLN A 72 -12.48 5.42 -2.30
C GLN A 72 -12.96 4.37 -3.31
N ILE A 73 -12.06 3.47 -3.72
CA ILE A 73 -12.34 2.51 -4.81
C ILE A 73 -12.55 1.09 -4.31
N CYS A 74 -12.12 0.75 -3.09
CA CYS A 74 -12.21 -0.58 -2.52
C CYS A 74 -13.33 -0.70 -1.51
N SER A 75 -14.24 -1.64 -1.74
CA SER A 75 -15.30 -2.01 -0.79
C SER A 75 -14.73 -2.78 0.40
N LYS A 76 -13.60 -3.47 0.20
CA LYS A 76 -12.84 -4.17 1.24
C LYS A 76 -11.35 -3.99 1.04
N GLN A 77 -10.64 -3.80 2.16
CA GLN A 77 -9.20 -3.85 2.22
C GLN A 77 -8.79 -4.39 3.59
N ASP A 78 -8.11 -5.53 3.59
CA ASP A 78 -7.51 -6.14 4.78
C ASP A 78 -5.99 -6.15 4.57
N ILE A 79 -5.24 -5.72 5.58
CA ILE A 79 -3.77 -5.76 5.60
C ILE A 79 -3.38 -6.45 6.90
N LYS A 80 -2.59 -7.51 6.79
CA LYS A 80 -2.11 -8.30 7.92
C LYS A 80 -0.60 -8.38 7.88
N LYS A 81 0.04 -8.05 8.98
CA LYS A 81 1.45 -8.36 9.18
C LYS A 81 1.65 -9.87 9.31
N THR A 82 2.65 -10.41 8.63
CA THR A 82 3.07 -11.81 8.72
C THR A 82 4.48 -11.92 9.29
N SER A 83 4.99 -13.15 9.46
CA SER A 83 6.37 -13.37 9.90
C SER A 83 7.41 -12.92 8.85
N THR A 84 7.02 -12.87 7.58
CA THR A 84 7.92 -12.58 6.44
C THR A 84 7.67 -11.22 5.79
N GLY A 85 6.62 -10.50 6.21
CA GLY A 85 6.27 -9.18 5.71
C GLY A 85 4.79 -8.87 5.93
N TYR A 86 4.02 -8.73 4.86
CA TYR A 86 2.60 -8.37 4.90
C TYR A 86 1.79 -9.13 3.85
N VAL A 87 0.53 -9.37 4.15
CA VAL A 87 -0.47 -9.85 3.19
C VAL A 87 -1.59 -8.81 3.12
N SER A 88 -2.05 -8.51 1.91
CA SER A 88 -3.20 -7.63 1.70
C SER A 88 -4.22 -8.25 0.77
N ASP A 89 -5.47 -8.29 1.22
CA ASP A 89 -6.61 -8.68 0.42
C ASP A 89 -7.48 -7.45 0.13
N SER A 90 -7.91 -7.29 -1.11
CA SER A 90 -8.73 -6.15 -1.50
C SER A 90 -9.79 -6.52 -2.53
N GLU A 91 -10.92 -5.83 -2.47
CA GLU A 91 -12.01 -5.91 -3.45
C GLU A 91 -12.31 -4.48 -3.90
N CYS A 92 -11.91 -4.15 -5.12
CA CYS A 92 -11.98 -2.78 -5.64
C CYS A 92 -12.87 -2.67 -6.86
N ASN A 93 -13.73 -1.66 -6.91
CA ASN A 93 -14.55 -1.33 -8.05
C ASN A 93 -14.06 -0.02 -8.69
N VAL A 94 -13.64 -0.09 -9.94
CA VAL A 94 -13.21 1.07 -10.72
C VAL A 94 -13.99 1.06 -12.04
N ALA A 95 -14.76 2.10 -12.29
CA ALA A 95 -15.52 2.28 -13.54
C ALA A 95 -16.36 1.05 -13.95
N GLY A 96 -17.00 0.36 -12.98
CA GLY A 96 -17.83 -0.81 -13.23
C GLY A 96 -17.07 -2.14 -13.41
N MET A 97 -15.76 -2.15 -13.16
CA MET A 97 -14.93 -3.35 -13.09
C MET A 97 -14.60 -3.66 -11.64
N THR A 98 -15.05 -4.82 -11.16
CA THR A 98 -14.71 -5.33 -9.83
C THR A 98 -13.43 -6.16 -9.93
N THR A 99 -12.43 -5.84 -9.13
CA THR A 99 -11.15 -6.55 -9.08
C THR A 99 -10.92 -7.05 -7.66
N THR A 100 -10.86 -8.37 -7.50
CA THR A 100 -10.43 -8.99 -6.24
C THR A 100 -8.94 -9.26 -6.32
N SER A 101 -8.16 -8.78 -5.36
CA SER A 101 -6.70 -8.91 -5.36
C SER A 101 -6.18 -9.47 -4.05
N HIS A 102 -5.19 -10.36 -4.15
CA HIS A 102 -4.38 -10.86 -3.06
C HIS A 102 -2.93 -10.44 -3.29
N ALA A 103 -2.33 -9.73 -2.34
CA ALA A 103 -0.96 -9.25 -2.41
C ALA A 103 -0.12 -9.80 -1.25
N GLU A 104 1.02 -10.39 -1.57
CA GLU A 104 2.04 -10.81 -0.61
C GLU A 104 3.25 -9.90 -0.74
N ILE A 105 3.66 -9.30 0.38
CA ILE A 105 4.83 -8.44 0.48
C ILE A 105 5.84 -9.15 1.36
N VAL A 106 7.01 -9.45 0.83
CA VAL A 106 8.06 -10.21 1.53
C VAL A 106 9.40 -9.54 1.34
N GLY A 107 10.21 -9.49 2.40
CA GLY A 107 11.59 -9.00 2.35
C GLY A 107 11.91 -7.93 3.39
N ASP A 108 12.98 -7.18 3.14
CA ASP A 108 13.51 -6.15 4.02
C ASP A 108 13.49 -4.78 3.34
N PHE A 109 12.74 -3.85 3.93
CA PHE A 109 12.59 -2.47 3.47
C PHE A 109 13.88 -1.63 3.61
N ASN A 110 14.96 -2.21 4.12
CA ASN A 110 16.29 -1.61 4.14
C ASN A 110 17.21 -2.05 3.00
N SER A 111 16.84 -3.09 2.25
CA SER A 111 17.70 -3.71 1.25
C SER A 111 16.95 -4.14 -0.01
N ALA A 112 15.99 -5.04 0.09
CA ALA A 112 15.16 -5.50 -1.02
C ALA A 112 13.85 -6.14 -0.52
N TYR A 113 12.76 -5.90 -1.25
CA TYR A 113 11.48 -6.55 -1.00
C TYR A 113 10.77 -6.86 -2.32
N THR A 114 9.87 -7.83 -2.27
CA THR A 114 9.05 -8.23 -3.40
C THR A 114 7.58 -8.11 -3.02
N VAL A 115 6.78 -7.56 -3.93
CA VAL A 115 5.32 -7.58 -3.86
C VAL A 115 4.81 -8.46 -4.97
N LYS A 116 4.11 -9.53 -4.64
CA LYS A 116 3.41 -10.37 -5.61
C LYS A 116 1.92 -10.17 -5.43
N THR A 117 1.24 -9.71 -6.47
CA THR A 117 -0.20 -9.46 -6.47
C THR A 117 -0.87 -10.34 -7.52
N SER A 118 -1.83 -11.16 -7.08
CA SER A 118 -2.73 -11.91 -7.95
C SER A 118 -4.10 -11.24 -7.92
N SER A 119 -4.66 -10.94 -9.09
CA SER A 119 -5.92 -10.24 -9.22
C SER A 119 -6.85 -10.94 -10.19
N HIS A 120 -8.13 -10.99 -9.85
CA HIS A 120 -9.20 -11.46 -10.70
C HIS A 120 -10.16 -10.31 -11.02
N ALA A 121 -10.31 -9.97 -12.30
CA ALA A 121 -11.21 -8.90 -12.74
C ALA A 121 -12.55 -9.46 -13.27
N GLN A 122 -13.66 -8.87 -12.84
CA GLN A 122 -15.02 -9.16 -13.28
C GLN A 122 -15.72 -7.89 -13.76
N GLY A 123 -16.52 -8.00 -14.81
CA GLY A 123 -17.23 -6.85 -15.41
C GLY A 123 -16.35 -5.96 -16.31
N GLY A 124 -16.82 -4.73 -16.53
CA GLY A 124 -16.22 -3.76 -17.46
C GLY A 124 -16.66 -3.93 -18.93
N PRO A 125 -16.11 -3.10 -19.85
CA PRO A 125 -16.39 -3.17 -21.29
C PRO A 125 -16.17 -4.58 -21.85
N ALA A 126 -16.95 -4.98 -22.85
CA ALA A 126 -16.87 -6.33 -23.44
C ALA A 126 -15.40 -6.73 -23.74
N GLY A 127 -14.91 -7.78 -23.05
CA GLY A 127 -13.54 -8.29 -23.17
C GLY A 127 -12.63 -8.10 -21.94
N SER A 128 -13.04 -7.38 -20.89
CA SER A 128 -12.25 -7.25 -19.63
C SER A 128 -12.62 -8.23 -18.51
N ALA A 129 -13.79 -8.86 -18.58
CA ALA A 129 -14.28 -9.78 -17.55
C ALA A 129 -13.58 -11.16 -17.62
N GLY A 130 -13.21 -11.71 -16.46
CA GLY A 130 -12.71 -13.07 -16.29
C GLY A 130 -11.19 -13.24 -16.47
N ARG A 131 -10.42 -12.16 -16.42
CA ARG A 131 -8.95 -12.23 -16.56
C ARG A 131 -8.27 -12.28 -15.20
N ASP A 132 -7.60 -13.39 -14.94
CA ASP A 132 -6.59 -13.47 -13.89
C ASP A 132 -5.33 -12.76 -14.37
N THR A 133 -4.78 -11.92 -13.51
CA THR A 133 -3.50 -11.26 -13.76
C THR A 133 -2.61 -11.42 -12.54
N THR A 134 -1.33 -11.71 -12.76
CA THR A 134 -0.34 -11.63 -11.69
C THR A 134 0.64 -10.53 -12.00
N MET A 135 0.96 -9.74 -10.99
CA MET A 135 1.96 -8.68 -11.05
C MET A 135 2.99 -8.95 -9.97
N THR A 136 4.27 -8.89 -10.32
CA THR A 136 5.38 -8.96 -9.40
C THR A 136 6.14 -7.64 -9.48
N LEU A 137 6.28 -6.97 -8.33
CA LEU A 137 7.15 -5.82 -8.15
C LEU A 137 8.37 -6.26 -7.34
N GLU A 138 9.55 -6.15 -7.94
CA GLU A 138 10.82 -6.39 -7.27
C GLU A 138 11.45 -5.03 -6.96
N ALA A 139 11.70 -4.77 -5.67
CA ALA A 139 12.28 -3.53 -5.20
C ALA A 139 13.67 -3.77 -4.61
N LYS A 140 14.66 -2.99 -5.06
CA LYS A 140 16.05 -3.10 -4.62
C LYS A 140 16.64 -1.74 -4.29
N TRP A 141 17.24 -1.59 -3.11
CA TRP A 141 17.98 -0.39 -2.74
C TRP A 141 19.32 -0.37 -3.46
N LEU A 142 19.57 0.71 -4.21
CA LEU A 142 20.77 0.89 -5.02
C LEU A 142 21.84 1.75 -4.34
N GLY A 143 21.47 2.51 -3.32
CA GLY A 143 22.39 3.46 -2.67
C GLY A 143 21.72 4.76 -2.28
N ALA A 144 22.53 5.78 -2.04
CA ALA A 144 22.04 7.16 -1.96
C ALA A 144 21.42 7.60 -3.29
N CYS A 145 20.52 8.59 -3.25
CA CYS A 145 20.02 9.22 -4.45
C CYS A 145 21.15 9.84 -5.27
N LYS A 146 20.98 9.89 -6.60
CA LYS A 146 21.95 10.55 -7.49
C LYS A 146 21.98 12.06 -7.20
N PRO A 147 23.10 12.76 -7.47
CA PRO A 147 23.22 14.20 -7.17
C PRO A 147 22.15 15.09 -7.82
N ASP A 148 21.57 14.67 -8.95
CA ASP A 148 20.52 15.38 -9.67
C ASP A 148 19.10 14.95 -9.27
N GLN A 149 18.97 14.03 -8.30
CA GLN A 149 17.69 13.52 -7.82
C GLN A 149 17.32 14.15 -6.47
N LYS A 150 16.03 14.45 -6.33
CA LYS A 150 15.39 14.85 -5.08
C LYS A 150 14.50 13.73 -4.56
N PRO A 151 14.27 13.64 -3.24
CA PRO A 151 13.25 12.74 -2.71
C PRO A 151 11.90 12.95 -3.42
N GLY A 152 11.30 11.85 -3.87
CA GLY A 152 10.10 11.82 -4.69
C GLY A 152 10.35 11.74 -6.19
N ASP A 153 11.59 11.90 -6.66
CA ASP A 153 11.90 11.75 -8.08
C ASP A 153 11.80 10.29 -8.52
N ILE A 154 10.94 10.06 -9.50
CA ILE A 154 10.78 8.81 -10.23
C ILE A 154 11.36 9.00 -11.63
N VAL A 155 12.28 8.12 -12.01
CA VAL A 155 12.85 8.03 -13.36
C VAL A 155 12.24 6.80 -14.04
N MET A 156 11.45 7.06 -15.08
CA MET A 156 10.78 6.03 -15.89
C MET A 156 11.74 5.43 -16.93
N PRO A 157 11.38 4.28 -17.53
CA PRO A 157 12.03 3.81 -18.75
C PRO A 157 12.12 4.94 -19.80
N GLY A 158 13.28 5.08 -20.45
CA GLY A 158 13.52 6.18 -21.39
C GLY A 158 14.03 7.48 -20.76
N GLY A 159 14.23 7.52 -19.43
CA GLY A 159 14.90 8.64 -18.74
C GLY A 159 14.00 9.81 -18.38
N PHE A 160 12.69 9.70 -18.63
CA PHE A 160 11.72 10.70 -18.21
C PHE A 160 11.67 10.75 -16.67
N LYS A 161 11.86 11.94 -16.09
CA LYS A 161 11.88 12.17 -14.64
C LYS A 161 10.66 12.98 -14.21
N MET A 162 9.99 12.53 -13.15
CA MET A 162 8.83 13.19 -12.56
C MET A 162 8.87 13.08 -11.03
N ASN A 163 8.42 14.09 -10.30
CA ASN A 163 8.34 14.04 -8.85
C ASN A 163 6.93 13.68 -8.38
N VAL A 164 6.80 12.74 -7.43
CA VAL A 164 5.49 12.30 -6.90
C VAL A 164 4.63 13.45 -6.38
N ARG A 165 5.26 14.47 -5.76
CA ARG A 165 4.54 15.63 -5.22
C ARG A 165 3.97 16.54 -6.31
N ASP A 166 4.59 16.55 -7.50
CA ASP A 166 4.08 17.33 -8.63
C ASP A 166 2.89 16.62 -9.30
N VAL A 167 2.91 15.28 -9.32
CA VAL A 167 1.77 14.47 -9.76
C VAL A 167 0.57 14.66 -8.84
N ASP A 168 0.79 14.66 -7.53
CA ASP A 168 -0.29 14.83 -6.56
C ASP A 168 -0.93 16.22 -6.65
N LYS A 169 -0.12 17.27 -6.89
CA LYS A 169 -0.63 18.62 -7.20
C LYS A 169 -1.45 18.63 -8.48
N LEU A 170 -0.98 17.97 -9.55
CA LEU A 170 -1.72 17.92 -10.81
C LEU A 170 -3.06 17.19 -10.65
N LYS A 171 -3.09 16.06 -9.92
CA LYS A 171 -4.35 15.34 -9.61
C LYS A 171 -5.34 16.24 -8.85
N ALA A 172 -4.86 17.07 -7.92
CA ALA A 172 -5.71 18.00 -7.18
C ALA A 172 -6.35 19.09 -8.06
N LEU A 173 -5.78 19.36 -9.25
CA LEU A 173 -6.29 20.33 -10.21
C LEU A 173 -7.21 19.72 -11.28
N LEU A 174 -7.26 18.39 -11.40
CA LEU A 174 -8.16 17.72 -12.33
C LEU A 174 -9.59 17.69 -11.76
N PRO A 175 -10.62 18.01 -12.57
CA PRO A 175 -12.00 17.90 -12.14
C PRO A 175 -12.33 16.44 -11.80
N LYS A 176 -13.08 16.25 -10.70
CA LYS A 176 -13.56 14.94 -10.24
C LYS A 176 -14.70 14.43 -11.11
#